data_AF-A0A1V0GR21-F1
#
_entry.id   AF-A0A1V0GR21-F1
#
_cell.length_a   1.000
_cell.length_b   1.000
_cell.length_c   1.000
_cell.angle_alpha   90.00
_cell.angle_beta   90.00
_cell.angle_gamma   90.00
#
_symmetry.space_group_name_H-M   'P 1'
#
loop_
_entity.id
_entity.type
_entity.pdbx_description
1 polymer ?
#
loop_
_entity_poly.entity_id
_entity_poly.type
_entity_poly.pdbx_seq_one_letter_code
_entity_poly.pdbx_strand_id
1 'polypeptide(L)'
;MIANLNAASAYSRARPAVSPAEGLPQGVTNAAADFARVMEQVDRSATGAMTGTTDTHQLVQSIAQAEVALETAVAIRDKVVEAYQEILRMPV
;
A
#
# COMPACT_ATOMS: atom_id res chain seq x y z
N MET A 1 -28.30 37.25 -1.72
CA MET A 1 -27.29 37.03 -2.79
C MET A 1 -25.83 37.09 -2.28
N ILE A 2 -25.54 36.73 -1.02
CA ILE A 2 -24.20 36.93 -0.39
C ILE A 2 -23.53 35.59 0.00
N ALA A 3 -24.28 34.48 0.02
CA ALA A 3 -23.76 33.17 0.45
C ALA A 3 -22.80 32.51 -0.55
N ASN A 4 -22.99 32.71 -1.85
CA ASN A 4 -22.25 31.99 -2.90
C ASN A 4 -20.76 32.42 -2.98
N LEU A 5 -20.43 33.69 -2.67
CA LEU A 5 -19.04 34.16 -2.64
C LEU A 5 -18.24 33.59 -1.45
N ASN A 6 -18.91 33.40 -0.31
CA ASN A 6 -18.29 32.78 0.86
C ASN A 6 -18.08 31.27 0.66
N ALA A 7 -19.01 30.59 -0.01
CA ALA A 7 -18.86 29.17 -0.34
C ALA A 7 -17.70 28.93 -1.32
N ALA A 8 -17.58 29.74 -2.38
CA ALA A 8 -16.51 29.62 -3.36
C ALA A 8 -15.12 29.89 -2.76
N SER A 9 -15.01 30.88 -1.87
CA SER A 9 -13.74 31.18 -1.18
C SER A 9 -13.39 30.12 -0.13
N ALA A 10 -14.37 29.58 0.60
CA ALA A 10 -14.16 28.46 1.51
C ALA A 10 -13.70 27.19 0.77
N TYR A 11 -14.31 26.87 -0.37
CA TYR A 11 -13.91 25.75 -1.23
C TYR A 11 -12.48 25.90 -1.74
N SER A 12 -12.11 27.10 -2.23
CA SER A 12 -10.75 27.37 -2.72
C SER A 12 -9.66 27.20 -1.64
N ARG A 13 -10.00 27.45 -0.38
CA ARG A 13 -9.09 27.29 0.78
C ARG A 13 -9.00 25.85 1.26
N ALA A 14 -10.04 25.04 1.08
CA ALA A 14 -10.05 23.62 1.44
C ALA A 14 -9.36 22.74 0.38
N ARG A 15 -9.39 23.15 -0.90
CA ARG A 15 -8.82 22.42 -2.04
C ARG A 15 -7.37 21.92 -1.89
N PRO A 16 -6.40 22.69 -1.36
CA PRO A 16 -5.04 22.20 -1.16
C PRO A 16 -4.90 21.16 -0.03
N ALA A 17 -5.85 21.09 0.91
CA ALA A 17 -5.86 20.08 1.97
C ALA A 17 -6.40 18.71 1.49
N VAL A 18 -7.09 18.68 0.35
CA VAL A 18 -7.63 17.46 -0.29
C VAL A 18 -6.83 17.07 -1.54
N SER A 19 -5.76 17.80 -1.84
CA SER A 19 -4.91 17.48 -2.99
C SER A 19 -4.21 16.14 -2.72
N PRO A 20 -4.35 15.14 -3.61
CA PRO A 20 -3.63 13.87 -3.47
C PRO A 20 -2.15 14.15 -3.30
N ALA A 21 -1.50 13.55 -2.30
CA ALA A 21 -0.06 13.69 -2.11
C ALA A 21 0.65 13.31 -3.42
N GLU A 22 1.38 14.24 -4.02
CA GLU A 22 2.14 13.98 -5.24
C GLU A 22 3.33 13.08 -4.91
N GLY A 23 3.25 11.82 -5.33
CA GLY A 23 4.29 10.81 -5.19
C GLY A 23 3.94 9.71 -4.18
N LEU A 24 4.41 8.49 -4.46
CA LEU A 24 4.37 7.42 -3.45
C LEU A 24 5.23 7.85 -2.25
N PRO A 25 4.73 7.70 -1.01
CA PRO A 25 5.54 7.94 0.16
C PRO A 25 6.82 7.10 0.09
N GLN A 26 7.97 7.68 0.45
CA GLN A 26 9.28 6.99 0.46
C GLN A 26 9.22 5.64 1.20
N GLY A 27 8.37 5.53 2.22
CA GLY A 27 8.11 4.29 2.96
C GLY A 27 7.51 3.17 2.11
N VAL A 28 6.67 3.47 1.12
CA VAL A 28 6.09 2.47 0.21
C VAL A 28 7.17 1.93 -0.75
N THR A 29 8.07 2.79 -1.22
CA THR A 29 9.21 2.36 -2.06
C THR A 29 10.13 1.41 -1.30
N ASN A 30 10.41 1.71 -0.03
CA ASN A 30 11.22 0.82 0.82
C ASN A 30 10.50 -0.49 1.12
N ALA A 31 9.20 -0.46 1.44
CA ALA A 31 8.39 -1.66 1.66
C ALA A 31 8.34 -2.57 0.42
N ALA A 32 8.27 -2.00 -0.78
CA ALA A 32 8.35 -2.75 -2.03
C ALA A 32 9.72 -3.43 -2.21
N ALA A 33 10.82 -2.75 -1.85
CA ALA A 33 12.16 -3.32 -1.89
C ALA A 33 12.38 -4.41 -0.82
N ASP A 34 11.77 -4.28 0.36
CA ASP A 34 11.75 -5.31 1.40
C ASP A 34 10.95 -6.54 0.94
N PHE A 35 9.77 -6.33 0.37
CA PHE A 35 8.93 -7.39 -0.19
C PHE A 35 9.67 -8.19 -1.27
N ALA A 36 10.35 -7.52 -2.19
CA ALA A 36 11.14 -8.17 -3.24
C ALA A 36 12.22 -9.09 -2.66
N ARG A 37 12.92 -8.65 -1.59
CA ARG A 37 13.92 -9.47 -0.89
C ARG A 37 13.31 -10.70 -0.20
N VAL A 38 12.16 -10.54 0.44
CA VAL A 38 11.45 -11.67 1.08
C VAL A 38 11.01 -12.68 0.02
N MET A 39 10.50 -12.22 -1.12
CA MET A 39 10.08 -13.08 -2.22
C MET A 39 11.26 -13.88 -2.80
N GLU A 40 12.42 -13.25 -2.98
CA GLU A 40 13.63 -13.93 -3.44
C GLU A 40 14.10 -15.02 -2.45
N GLN A 41 13.99 -14.75 -1.14
CA GLN A 41 14.31 -15.72 -0.09
C GLN A 41 13.37 -16.93 -0.14
N VAL A 42 12.06 -16.70 -0.31
CA VAL A 42 11.04 -17.76 -0.47
C VAL A 42 11.36 -18.62 -1.69
N ASP A 43 11.71 -18.00 -2.81
CA ASP A 43 11.96 -18.71 -4.08
C ASP A 43 13.18 -19.65 -3.97
N ARG A 44 14.25 -19.20 -3.30
CA ARG A 44 15.41 -20.04 -3.00
C ARG A 44 15.06 -21.21 -2.07
N SER A 45 14.29 -20.94 -1.00
CA SER A 45 13.83 -21.99 -0.07
C SER A 45 12.91 -23.00 -0.76
N ALA A 46 12.01 -22.55 -1.63
CA ALA A 46 11.11 -23.40 -2.39
C ALA A 46 11.89 -24.29 -3.36
N THR A 47 12.83 -23.71 -4.11
CA THR A 47 13.73 -24.47 -5.00
C THR A 47 14.51 -25.52 -4.22
N GLY A 48 15.10 -25.15 -3.08
CA GLY A 48 15.85 -26.06 -2.23
C GLY A 48 14.99 -27.16 -1.62
N ALA A 49 13.73 -26.88 -1.27
CA ALA A 49 12.80 -27.88 -0.77
C ALA A 49 12.37 -28.86 -1.88
N MET A 50 12.16 -28.38 -3.10
CA MET A 50 11.85 -29.21 -4.28
C MET A 50 13.02 -30.13 -4.66
N THR A 51 14.27 -29.69 -4.47
CA THR A 51 15.47 -30.50 -4.70
C THR A 51 15.86 -31.37 -3.51
N GLY A 52 15.10 -31.32 -2.40
CA GLY A 52 15.37 -32.09 -1.17
C GLY A 52 16.59 -31.61 -0.38
N THR A 53 17.13 -30.43 -0.71
CA THR A 53 18.32 -29.85 -0.07
C THR A 53 18.01 -28.88 1.07
N THR A 54 16.75 -28.43 1.19
CA THR A 54 16.29 -27.49 2.23
C THR A 54 15.14 -28.08 3.03
N ASP A 55 15.21 -27.89 4.36
CA ASP A 55 14.24 -28.39 5.31
C ASP A 55 12.87 -27.72 5.13
N THR A 56 11.78 -28.49 5.14
CA THR A 56 10.41 -27.98 4.91
C THR A 56 10.00 -26.96 5.96
N HIS A 57 10.60 -27.03 7.15
CA HIS A 57 10.44 -26.01 8.20
C HIS A 57 10.94 -24.62 7.79
N GLN A 58 12.04 -24.52 7.03
CA GLN A 58 12.53 -23.22 6.55
C GLN A 58 11.60 -22.61 5.50
N LEU A 59 10.95 -23.46 4.67
CA LEU A 59 9.95 -23.00 3.72
C LEU A 59 8.74 -22.39 4.44
N VAL A 60 8.20 -23.09 5.45
CA VAL A 60 7.05 -22.59 6.24
C VAL A 60 7.40 -21.29 6.95
N GLN A 61 8.61 -21.17 7.52
CA GLN A 61 9.07 -19.93 8.13
C GLN A 61 9.14 -18.77 7.12
N SER A 62 9.63 -19.04 5.91
CA SER A 62 9.70 -18.02 4.86
C SER A 62 8.31 -17.58 4.37
N ILE A 63 7.34 -18.50 4.32
CA ILE A 63 5.95 -18.20 3.97
C ILE A 63 5.29 -17.34 5.06
N ALA A 64 5.48 -17.68 6.32
CA ALA A 64 4.97 -16.88 7.44
C ALA A 64 5.51 -15.45 7.43
N GLN A 65 6.76 -15.26 6.98
CA GLN A 65 7.37 -13.94 6.86
C GLN A 65 6.83 -13.17 5.64
N ALA A 66 6.48 -13.86 4.55
CA ALA A 66 5.81 -13.27 3.39
C ALA A 66 4.36 -12.86 3.67
N GLU A 67 3.66 -13.57 4.57
CA GLU A 67 2.28 -13.27 4.98
C GLU A 67 2.15 -11.86 5.57
N VAL A 68 3.05 -11.47 6.46
CA VAL A 68 3.06 -10.12 7.06
C VAL A 68 3.23 -9.01 6.01
N ALA A 69 4.03 -9.27 4.99
CA ALA A 69 4.23 -8.32 3.89
C ALA A 69 3.00 -8.23 2.99
N LEU A 70 2.30 -9.35 2.77
CA LEU A 70 1.04 -9.40 2.02
C LEU A 70 -0.07 -8.63 2.75
N GLU A 71 -0.22 -8.80 4.07
CA GLU A 71 -1.18 -8.06 4.89
C GLU A 71 -0.97 -6.53 4.76
N THR A 72 0.30 -6.11 4.77
CA THR A 72 0.67 -4.69 4.61
C THR A 72 0.29 -4.17 3.22
N ALA A 73 0.52 -4.97 2.17
CA ALA A 73 0.13 -4.61 0.80
C ALA A 73 -1.40 -4.47 0.65
N VAL A 74 -2.17 -5.35 1.30
CA VAL A 74 -3.63 -5.27 1.34
C VAL A 74 -4.10 -4.02 2.09
N ALA A 75 -3.48 -3.69 3.22
CA ALA A 75 -3.80 -2.47 3.97
C ALA A 75 -3.57 -1.20 3.14
N ILE A 76 -2.48 -1.15 2.35
CA ILE A 76 -2.20 -0.04 1.42
C ILE A 76 -3.29 0.02 0.34
N ARG A 77 -3.63 -1.13 -0.27
CA ARG A 77 -4.71 -1.21 -1.28
C ARG A 77 -6.02 -0.67 -0.73
N ASP A 78 -6.40 -1.06 0.48
CA ASP A 78 -7.67 -0.66 1.10
C ASP A 78 -7.68 0.84 1.40
N LYS A 79 -6.55 1.41 1.86
CA LYS A 79 -6.41 2.86 2.05
C LYS A 79 -6.49 3.66 0.75
N VAL A 80 -5.92 3.15 -0.34
CA VAL A 80 -6.04 3.77 -1.67
C VAL A 80 -7.49 3.72 -2.15
N VAL A 81 -8.18 2.60 -1.96
CA VAL A 81 -9.60 2.47 -2.31
C VAL A 81 -10.48 3.41 -1.49
N GLU A 82 -10.24 3.53 -0.19
CA GLU A 82 -10.94 4.47 0.70
C GLU A 82 -10.77 5.91 0.23
N ALA A 83 -9.54 6.34 -0.04
CA ALA A 83 -9.25 7.68 -0.55
C ALA A 83 -9.93 7.95 -1.90
N TYR A 84 -9.96 6.97 -2.80
CA TYR A 84 -10.65 7.10 -4.09
C TYR A 84 -12.17 7.25 -3.92
N GLN A 85 -12.76 6.47 -3.01
CA GLN A 85 -14.18 6.57 -2.70
C GLN A 85 -14.54 7.90 -2.03
N GLU A 86 -13.67 8.44 -1.19
CA GLU A 86 -13.87 9.73 -0.53
C GLU A 86 -13.88 10.89 -1.54
N ILE A 87 -12.94 10.89 -2.51
CA ILE A 87 -12.91 11.88 -3.60
C ILE A 87 -14.19 11.82 -4.44
N LEU A 88 -14.69 10.62 -4.76
CA LEU A 88 -15.92 10.43 -5.54
C LEU A 88 -17.21 10.79 -4.79
N ARG A 89 -17.18 10.78 -3.45
CA ARG A 89 -18.32 11.13 -2.60
C ARG A 89 -18.42 12.62 -2.31
N MET A 90 -17.39 13.41 -2.61
CA MET A 90 -17.50 14.87 -2.52
C MET A 90 -18.48 15.37 -3.60
N PRO A 91 -19.60 16.02 -3.23
CA PRO A 91 -20.44 16.69 -4.21
C PRO A 91 -19.66 17.83 -4.87
N VAL A 92 -19.71 17.89 -6.21
CA VAL A 92 -19.23 19.04 -7.01
C VAL A 92 -20.06 20.29 -6.76
#